data_AF-X1G4U6-F1
#
_entry.id   AF-X1G4U6-F1
#
_cell.length_a   1.000
_cell.length_b   1.000
_cell.length_c   1.000
_cell.angle_alpha   90.00
_cell.angle_beta   90.00
_cell.angle_gamma   90.00
#
_symmetry.space_group_name_H-M   'P 1'
#
loop_
_entity.id
_entity.type
_entity.pdbx_description
1 polymer ?
#
loop_
_entity_poly.entity_id
_entity_poly.type
_entity_poly.pdbx_seq_one_letter_code
_entity_poly.pdbx_strand_id
1 'polypeptide(L)'
;WHAVPGDQLPEFMEKAVRENRHVMIICTPKYKQRSDARVGGVGYEGDVITAEVLTEKNHRKFIPILRRSEWKEAAPGWVAGKFYIDLRKDPYSETEYQKLVDTLLGKLPQAPPVGPRDGLASSKPVNINKPRSGGFEPIEILEVAADKVGTPTATPTTYDGLMATIRNSSSADWAYNDEKGIHTFRADLAIRIEVRRDDQYPRPFKEAWATELPDPGARMMCYDIYRGASLVETFYLVAVDGFRATLPMPVSPKAKVVPLDKYQLARAVDHQGTLDDY
;
A
#
# COMPACT_ATOMS: atom_id res chain seq x y z
N TRP A 1 37.15 8.91 4.98
CA TRP A 1 38.35 9.48 4.35
C TRP A 1 38.11 10.92 3.90
N HIS A 2 36.92 11.26 3.40
CA HIS A 2 36.54 12.64 3.08
C HIS A 2 35.90 13.45 4.21
N ALA A 3 35.17 12.81 5.13
CA ALA A 3 34.65 13.49 6.31
C ALA A 3 35.78 13.71 7.33
N VAL A 4 35.95 14.94 7.79
CA VAL A 4 36.97 15.37 8.77
C VAL A 4 36.30 15.83 10.08
N PRO A 5 37.02 15.83 11.22
CA PRO A 5 36.46 16.33 12.48
C PRO A 5 35.95 17.78 12.34
N GLY A 6 34.68 18.00 12.69
CA GLY A 6 34.00 19.29 12.55
C GLY A 6 32.94 19.32 11.45
N ASP A 7 32.94 18.36 10.52
CA ASP A 7 31.93 18.29 9.47
C ASP A 7 30.53 17.97 10.02
N GLN A 8 29.53 18.55 9.37
CA GLN A 8 28.15 18.13 9.56
C GLN A 8 27.94 16.80 8.84
N LEU A 9 28.03 15.70 9.60
CA LEU A 9 27.73 14.34 9.10
C LEU A 9 26.40 14.25 8.35
N PRO A 10 25.33 14.94 8.78
CA PRO A 10 24.07 15.00 8.04
C PRO A 10 24.25 15.45 6.57
N GLU A 11 24.81 16.64 6.38
CA GLU A 11 25.04 17.25 5.08
C GLU A 11 25.98 16.40 4.21
N PHE A 12 27.04 15.85 4.80
CA PHE A 12 27.95 14.94 4.11
C PHE A 12 27.21 13.70 3.58
N MET A 13 26.30 13.12 4.39
CA MET A 13 25.52 11.96 3.97
C MET A 13 24.50 12.30 2.90
N GLU A 14 23.79 13.43 2.99
CA GLU A 14 22.87 13.88 1.94
C GLU A 14 23.59 14.03 0.59
N LYS A 15 24.75 14.70 0.61
CA LYS A 15 25.58 14.86 -0.58
C LYS A 15 26.06 13.53 -1.13
N ALA A 16 26.60 12.67 -0.26
CA ALA A 16 27.08 11.35 -0.65
C ALA A 16 25.94 10.48 -1.21
N VAL A 17 24.76 10.52 -0.60
CA VAL A 17 23.58 9.82 -1.11
C VAL A 17 23.26 10.37 -2.48
N ARG A 18 23.09 11.69 -2.67
CA ARG A 18 22.72 12.28 -3.97
C ARG A 18 23.69 11.98 -5.10
N GLU A 19 24.99 12.18 -4.87
CA GLU A 19 26.01 12.13 -5.93
C GLU A 19 26.42 10.70 -6.33
N ASN A 20 26.24 9.71 -5.46
CA ASN A 20 26.67 8.35 -5.75
C ASN A 20 25.60 7.55 -6.51
N ARG A 21 26.06 6.72 -7.46
CA ARG A 21 25.18 5.81 -8.23
C ARG A 21 24.59 4.68 -7.38
N HIS A 22 25.37 4.19 -6.42
CA HIS A 22 24.99 3.10 -5.52
C HIS A 22 25.30 3.47 -4.07
N VAL A 23 24.40 3.09 -3.17
CA VAL A 23 24.51 3.28 -1.72
C VAL A 23 24.28 1.92 -1.07
N MET A 24 25.30 1.40 -0.39
CA MET A 24 25.22 0.12 0.31
C MET A 24 24.69 0.32 1.73
N ILE A 25 23.69 -0.46 2.12
CA ILE A 25 23.09 -0.42 3.46
C ILE A 25 23.53 -1.66 4.22
N ILE A 26 24.37 -1.47 5.25
CA ILE A 26 24.92 -2.59 6.02
C ILE A 26 23.95 -2.99 7.14
N CYS A 27 23.17 -4.03 6.88
CA CYS A 27 22.17 -4.56 7.78
C CYS A 27 22.83 -5.41 8.89
N THR A 28 22.65 -4.96 10.14
CA THR A 28 23.05 -5.66 11.37
C THR A 28 21.99 -5.42 12.44
N PRO A 29 21.86 -6.27 13.48
CA PRO A 29 20.88 -6.06 14.53
C PRO A 29 20.99 -4.70 15.22
N LYS A 30 22.23 -4.25 15.46
CA LYS A 30 22.49 -2.93 16.04
C LYS A 30 22.01 -1.80 15.13
N TYR A 31 22.19 -1.94 13.83
CA TYR A 31 21.70 -0.96 12.85
C TYR A 31 20.16 -0.95 12.81
N LYS A 32 19.51 -2.12 12.75
CA LYS A 32 18.05 -2.25 12.84
C LYS A 32 17.49 -1.58 14.09
N GLN A 33 18.04 -1.90 15.26
CA GLN A 33 17.58 -1.35 16.52
C GLN A 33 17.66 0.18 16.53
N ARG A 34 18.76 0.77 16.06
CA ARG A 34 18.92 2.23 15.99
C ARG A 34 17.97 2.87 14.99
N SER A 35 17.80 2.27 13.82
CA SER A 35 16.92 2.78 12.78
C SER A 35 15.43 2.68 13.14
N ASP A 36 15.01 1.58 13.77
CA ASP A 36 13.59 1.33 14.10
C ASP A 36 13.17 2.08 15.38
N ALA A 37 14.06 2.20 16.37
CA ALA A 37 13.71 2.85 17.64
C ALA A 37 13.51 4.37 17.52
N ARG A 38 14.02 5.01 16.47
CA ARG A 38 14.03 6.48 16.31
C ARG A 38 14.56 7.26 17.54
N VAL A 39 15.33 6.59 18.40
CA VAL A 39 15.86 7.17 19.66
C VAL A 39 17.14 7.94 19.36
N GLY A 40 17.17 9.23 19.77
CA GLY A 40 18.40 10.01 19.88
C GLY A 40 18.94 10.63 18.57
N GLY A 41 18.09 10.96 17.60
CA GLY A 41 18.50 11.66 16.38
C GLY A 41 19.15 10.77 15.30
N VAL A 42 19.09 9.45 15.46
CA VAL A 42 19.66 8.43 14.54
C VAL A 42 18.61 7.90 13.54
N GLY A 43 17.52 8.65 13.33
CA GLY A 43 16.55 8.40 12.24
C GLY A 43 16.96 9.05 10.92
N TYR A 44 17.95 9.96 10.99
CA TYR A 44 18.31 10.84 9.91
C TYR A 44 18.81 10.08 8.66
N GLU A 45 19.58 8.99 8.82
CA GLU A 45 20.03 8.21 7.67
C GLU A 45 18.85 7.55 6.94
N GLY A 46 17.86 7.06 7.69
CA GLY A 46 16.63 6.51 7.13
C GLY A 46 15.81 7.59 6.42
N ASP A 47 15.73 8.79 7.00
CA ASP A 47 15.00 9.93 6.43
C ASP A 47 15.68 10.46 5.16
N VAL A 48 17.02 10.56 5.12
CA VAL A 48 17.78 10.97 3.92
C VAL A 48 17.62 9.96 2.79
N ILE A 49 17.73 8.67 3.11
CA ILE A 49 17.52 7.61 2.10
C ILE A 49 16.08 7.62 1.61
N THR A 50 15.11 7.77 2.52
CA THR A 50 13.68 7.85 2.16
C THR A 50 13.40 9.09 1.32
N ALA A 51 13.98 10.25 1.67
CA ALA A 51 13.85 11.50 0.93
C ALA A 51 14.44 11.39 -0.48
N GLU A 52 15.66 10.86 -0.63
CA GLU A 52 16.28 10.65 -1.94
C GLU A 52 15.46 9.68 -2.80
N VAL A 53 14.96 8.59 -2.20
CA VAL A 53 14.05 7.66 -2.90
C VAL A 53 12.75 8.35 -3.33
N LEU A 54 12.19 9.22 -2.50
CA LEU A 54 10.99 10.00 -2.81
C LEU A 54 11.25 10.99 -3.95
N THR A 55 12.41 11.66 -3.95
CA THR A 55 12.79 12.67 -4.95
C THR A 55 13.18 12.05 -6.29
N GLU A 56 14.16 11.14 -6.30
CA GLU A 56 14.76 10.60 -7.53
C GLU A 56 14.06 9.32 -8.02
N LYS A 57 13.20 8.70 -7.20
CA LYS A 57 12.51 7.42 -7.48
C LYS A 57 13.45 6.27 -7.87
N ASN A 58 14.75 6.39 -7.59
CA ASN A 58 15.75 5.38 -7.90
C ASN A 58 15.93 4.40 -6.74
N HIS A 59 14.96 3.49 -6.57
CA HIS A 59 15.02 2.47 -5.52
C HIS A 59 16.19 1.49 -5.67
N ARG A 60 16.75 1.33 -6.88
CA ARG A 60 17.86 0.41 -7.20
C ARG A 60 19.23 0.92 -6.76
N LYS A 61 19.33 2.22 -6.47
CA LYS A 61 20.53 2.86 -5.90
C LYS A 61 20.89 2.27 -4.54
N PHE A 62 19.88 1.93 -3.73
CA PHE A 62 20.05 1.46 -2.36
C PHE A 62 20.11 -0.07 -2.30
N ILE A 63 21.30 -0.60 -2.03
CA ILE A 63 21.61 -2.04 -2.05
C ILE A 63 21.77 -2.53 -0.60
N PRO A 64 20.81 -3.29 -0.04
CA PRO A 64 20.95 -3.86 1.29
C PRO A 64 21.93 -5.04 1.30
N ILE A 65 22.79 -5.05 2.31
CA ILE A 65 23.79 -6.09 2.54
C ILE A 65 23.60 -6.63 3.95
N LEU A 66 23.28 -7.91 4.05
CA LEU A 66 23.16 -8.59 5.33
C LEU A 66 24.55 -8.99 5.82
N ARG A 67 24.99 -8.43 6.96
CA ARG A 67 26.33 -8.69 7.52
C ARG A 67 26.33 -9.54 8.78
N ARG A 68 25.23 -9.55 9.55
CA ARG A 68 25.11 -10.30 10.82
C ARG A 68 23.67 -10.69 11.11
N SER A 69 23.47 -11.85 11.76
CA SER A 69 22.17 -12.38 12.21
C SER A 69 21.19 -12.69 11.08
N GLU A 70 19.94 -13.04 11.39
CA GLU A 70 18.93 -13.27 10.35
C GLU A 70 18.38 -11.97 9.76
N TRP A 71 17.89 -12.02 8.52
CA TRP A 71 17.38 -10.84 7.81
C TRP A 71 16.32 -10.09 8.62
N LYS A 72 15.37 -10.82 9.23
CA LYS A 72 14.31 -10.27 10.09
C LYS A 72 14.86 -9.48 11.28
N GLU A 73 16.03 -9.86 11.79
CA GLU A 73 16.66 -9.28 12.97
C GLU A 73 17.63 -8.14 12.62
N ALA A 74 18.06 -8.04 11.36
CA ALA A 74 19.12 -7.13 10.93
C ALA A 74 18.66 -6.04 9.95
N ALA A 75 17.52 -6.25 9.27
CA ALA A 75 16.95 -5.31 8.33
C ALA A 75 15.98 -4.34 9.03
N PRO A 76 16.25 -3.01 8.99
CA PRO A 76 15.25 -2.00 9.33
C PRO A 76 13.95 -2.18 8.55
N GLY A 77 12.83 -1.74 9.12
CA GLY A 77 11.51 -1.92 8.51
C GLY A 77 11.42 -1.38 7.08
N TRP A 78 12.08 -0.26 6.80
CA TRP A 78 12.06 0.42 5.49
C TRP A 78 12.89 -0.27 4.39
N VAL A 79 13.77 -1.22 4.75
CA VAL A 79 14.49 -2.07 3.77
C VAL A 79 14.06 -3.53 3.80
N ALA A 80 13.26 -3.98 4.77
CA ALA A 80 12.96 -5.39 4.99
C ALA A 80 12.37 -6.11 3.76
N GLY A 81 11.63 -5.40 2.90
CA GLY A 81 11.07 -5.93 1.65
C GLY A 81 11.97 -5.85 0.41
N LYS A 82 13.20 -5.32 0.54
CA LYS A 82 14.14 -5.22 -0.59
C LYS A 82 14.92 -6.52 -0.77
N PHE A 83 15.21 -6.84 -2.03
CA PHE A 83 16.21 -7.85 -2.37
C PHE A 83 17.58 -7.42 -1.81
N TYR A 84 18.26 -8.33 -1.13
CA TYR A 84 19.51 -8.07 -0.40
C TYR A 84 20.58 -9.08 -0.78
N ILE A 85 21.83 -8.76 -0.45
CA ILE A 85 22.99 -9.63 -0.65
C ILE A 85 23.42 -10.20 0.70
N ASP A 86 23.59 -11.52 0.79
CA ASP A 86 23.99 -12.19 2.03
C ASP A 86 25.52 -12.36 2.11
N LEU A 87 26.17 -11.49 2.88
CA LEU A 87 27.60 -11.52 3.17
C LEU A 87 27.88 -11.83 4.65
N ARG A 88 27.06 -12.68 5.29
CA ARG A 88 27.27 -13.05 6.70
C ARG A 88 28.42 -14.01 6.94
N LYS A 89 28.68 -14.92 5.99
CA LYS A 89 29.66 -16.02 6.11
C LYS A 89 31.10 -15.50 6.22
N ASP A 90 31.97 -16.31 6.81
CA ASP A 90 33.40 -16.05 6.89
C ASP A 90 34.18 -17.33 6.53
N PRO A 91 34.84 -17.41 5.36
CA PRO A 91 34.90 -16.38 4.31
C PRO A 91 33.54 -16.16 3.64
N TYR A 92 33.38 -15.02 2.97
CA TYR A 92 32.16 -14.67 2.26
C TYR A 92 31.81 -15.69 1.17
N SER A 93 30.52 -15.76 0.82
CA SER A 93 30.09 -16.53 -0.34
C SER A 93 30.55 -15.81 -1.61
N GLU A 94 31.45 -16.44 -2.36
CA GLU A 94 31.98 -15.89 -3.62
C GLU A 94 30.86 -15.51 -4.59
N THR A 95 29.79 -16.32 -4.64
CA THR A 95 28.62 -16.06 -5.48
C THR A 95 27.85 -14.80 -5.09
N GLU A 96 27.67 -14.54 -3.80
CA GLU A 96 26.97 -13.34 -3.31
C GLU A 96 27.85 -12.11 -3.47
N TYR A 97 29.16 -12.27 -3.27
CA TYR A 97 30.15 -11.23 -3.51
C TYR A 97 30.18 -10.83 -5.00
N GLN A 98 30.22 -11.80 -5.91
CA GLN A 98 30.19 -11.54 -7.34
C GLN A 98 28.89 -10.86 -7.77
N LYS A 99 27.72 -11.25 -7.21
CA LYS A 99 26.45 -10.53 -7.45
C LYS A 99 26.52 -9.06 -7.04
N LEU A 100 27.18 -8.74 -5.92
CA LEU A 100 27.39 -7.35 -5.50
C LEU A 100 28.27 -6.62 -6.52
N VAL A 101 29.39 -7.21 -6.93
CA VAL A 101 30.30 -6.63 -7.93
C VAL A 101 29.58 -6.38 -9.26
N ASP A 102 28.83 -7.36 -9.77
CA ASP A 102 28.08 -7.22 -11.02
C ASP A 102 27.00 -6.14 -10.91
N THR A 103 26.35 -6.02 -9.75
CA THR A 103 25.37 -4.97 -9.49
C THR A 103 26.02 -3.58 -9.53
N LEU A 104 27.16 -3.41 -8.85
CA LEU A 104 27.89 -2.15 -8.80
C LEU A 104 28.47 -1.74 -10.17
N LEU A 105 28.86 -2.73 -10.99
CA LEU A 105 29.37 -2.51 -12.34
C LEU A 105 28.28 -2.47 -13.42
N GLY A 106 27.00 -2.74 -13.06
CA GLY A 106 25.88 -2.74 -14.01
C GLY A 106 25.87 -3.92 -15.00
N LYS A 107 26.47 -5.06 -14.65
CA LYS A 107 26.63 -6.25 -15.49
C LYS A 107 25.51 -7.30 -15.34
N LEU A 108 24.35 -6.92 -14.82
CA LEU A 108 23.25 -7.85 -14.59
C LEU A 108 22.70 -8.40 -15.92
N PRO A 109 22.42 -9.72 -16.01
CA PRO A 109 21.90 -10.33 -17.23
C PRO A 109 20.54 -9.73 -17.61
N GLN A 110 20.35 -9.45 -18.90
CA GLN A 110 19.08 -8.97 -19.43
C GLN A 110 18.05 -10.11 -19.40
N ALA A 111 16.81 -9.80 -19.00
CA ALA A 111 15.74 -10.80 -18.98
C ALA A 111 15.56 -11.39 -20.40
N PRO A 112 15.41 -12.73 -20.52
CA PRO A 112 15.20 -13.35 -21.82
C PRO A 112 13.90 -12.85 -22.47
N PRO A 113 13.84 -12.77 -23.82
CA PRO A 113 12.63 -12.40 -24.52
C PRO A 113 11.46 -13.34 -24.21
N VAL A 114 10.24 -12.79 -24.08
CA VAL A 114 9.03 -13.59 -23.87
C VAL A 114 8.70 -14.35 -25.16
N GLY A 115 8.63 -15.69 -25.10
CA GLY A 115 8.27 -16.53 -26.23
C GLY A 115 6.77 -16.47 -26.58
N PRO A 116 6.38 -16.78 -27.83
CA PRO A 116 4.98 -16.88 -28.22
C PRO A 116 4.26 -17.99 -27.43
N ARG A 117 3.00 -17.72 -27.05
CA ARG A 117 2.14 -18.69 -26.36
C ARG A 117 1.72 -19.78 -27.34
N ASP A 118 2.21 -21.00 -27.16
CA ASP A 118 1.71 -22.18 -27.89
C ASP A 118 0.30 -22.55 -27.42
N GLY A 119 -0.58 -22.83 -28.39
CA GLY A 119 -2.03 -22.90 -28.23
C GLY A 119 -2.52 -24.07 -27.39
N LEU A 120 -3.32 -23.76 -26.37
CA LEU A 120 -4.37 -24.65 -25.87
C LEU A 120 -5.71 -24.24 -26.49
N ALA A 121 -6.39 -25.24 -27.05
CA ALA A 121 -7.54 -25.12 -27.94
C ALA A 121 -8.68 -24.24 -27.42
N SER A 122 -9.24 -23.44 -28.33
CA SER A 122 -10.44 -22.63 -28.11
C SER A 122 -11.67 -23.50 -27.81
N SER A 123 -12.21 -23.43 -26.60
CA SER A 123 -13.61 -23.82 -26.37
C SER A 123 -14.52 -22.66 -26.80
N LYS A 124 -15.53 -22.99 -27.62
CA LYS A 124 -16.47 -22.01 -28.19
C LYS A 124 -17.29 -21.31 -27.08
N PRO A 125 -17.66 -20.03 -27.26
CA PRO A 125 -18.54 -19.34 -26.32
C PRO A 125 -19.96 -19.93 -26.37
N VAL A 126 -20.53 -20.21 -25.20
CA VAL A 126 -21.93 -20.62 -25.03
C VAL A 126 -22.82 -19.39 -25.25
N ASN A 127 -23.77 -19.51 -26.17
CA ASN A 127 -24.69 -18.45 -26.55
C ASN A 127 -25.93 -18.48 -25.64
N ILE A 128 -26.08 -17.46 -24.77
CA ILE A 128 -27.20 -17.30 -23.84
C ILE A 128 -28.10 -16.15 -24.31
N ASN A 129 -28.66 -16.23 -25.53
CA ASN A 129 -29.67 -15.27 -25.98
C ASN A 129 -30.95 -15.99 -26.43
N LYS A 130 -31.95 -16.00 -25.54
CA LYS A 130 -33.37 -16.10 -25.89
C LYS A 130 -34.06 -14.84 -25.36
N PRO A 131 -34.85 -14.10 -26.16
CA PRO A 131 -35.30 -12.76 -25.80
C PRO A 131 -36.52 -12.79 -24.86
N ARG A 132 -36.58 -11.84 -23.92
CA ARG A 132 -37.83 -11.37 -23.33
C ARG A 132 -38.01 -9.90 -23.74
N SER A 133 -39.12 -9.67 -24.43
CA SER A 133 -39.65 -8.37 -24.84
C SER A 133 -40.00 -7.50 -23.65
N GLY A 134 -39.55 -6.25 -23.68
CA GLY A 134 -40.00 -5.16 -22.82
C GLY A 134 -39.24 -3.90 -23.20
N GLY A 135 -39.90 -2.98 -23.88
CA GLY A 135 -39.29 -1.74 -24.37
C GLY A 135 -38.83 -0.84 -23.21
N PHE A 136 -37.76 -0.10 -23.46
CA PHE A 136 -37.39 1.06 -22.66
C PHE A 136 -37.00 2.18 -23.63
N GLU A 137 -37.75 3.28 -23.60
CA GLU A 137 -37.33 4.52 -24.26
C GLU A 137 -36.24 5.21 -23.43
N PRO A 138 -35.31 5.96 -24.05
CA PRO A 138 -34.27 6.67 -23.33
C PRO A 138 -34.86 7.90 -22.64
N ILE A 139 -34.50 8.12 -21.37
CA ILE A 139 -34.78 9.37 -20.65
C ILE A 139 -33.64 10.35 -20.96
N GLU A 140 -33.97 11.50 -21.56
CA GLU A 140 -33.13 12.70 -21.57
C GLU A 140 -33.13 13.37 -20.20
N ILE A 141 -31.95 13.72 -19.67
CA ILE A 141 -31.84 14.56 -18.48
C ILE A 141 -31.22 15.90 -18.89
N LEU A 142 -32.04 16.94 -18.70
CA LEU A 142 -31.77 18.36 -18.92
C LEU A 142 -30.66 18.89 -18.01
N GLU A 143 -29.88 19.81 -18.58
CA GLU A 143 -28.92 20.67 -17.90
C GLU A 143 -29.51 21.35 -16.67
N VAL A 144 -28.81 21.26 -15.53
CA VAL A 144 -28.99 22.18 -14.42
C VAL A 144 -27.67 22.91 -14.20
N ALA A 145 -27.69 24.20 -14.53
CA ALA A 145 -26.65 25.15 -14.17
C ALA A 145 -26.58 25.29 -12.65
N ALA A 146 -25.38 25.14 -12.10
CA ALA A 146 -25.03 25.67 -10.79
C ALA A 146 -23.65 26.32 -10.88
N ASP A 147 -23.56 27.48 -10.25
CA ASP A 147 -22.56 28.52 -10.42
C ASP A 147 -21.10 28.11 -10.29
N LYS A 148 -20.27 28.86 -11.01
CA LYS A 148 -18.81 28.84 -10.97
C LYS A 148 -18.29 29.11 -9.56
N VAL A 149 -17.71 28.09 -8.94
CA VAL A 149 -16.55 28.24 -8.06
C VAL A 149 -15.50 27.25 -8.56
N GLY A 150 -14.38 27.78 -9.06
CA GLY A 150 -13.33 26.98 -9.68
C GLY A 150 -12.80 25.91 -8.73
N THR A 151 -13.03 24.64 -9.07
CA THR A 151 -12.42 23.50 -8.39
C THR A 151 -11.13 23.14 -9.15
N PRO A 152 -9.99 22.98 -8.46
CA PRO A 152 -8.80 22.47 -9.11
C PRO A 152 -9.09 21.04 -9.54
N THR A 153 -8.97 20.78 -10.85
CA THR A 153 -9.10 19.44 -11.43
C THR A 153 -7.97 18.57 -10.88
N ALA A 154 -8.22 17.91 -9.75
CA ALA A 154 -7.29 16.95 -9.20
C ALA A 154 -7.22 15.78 -10.18
N THR A 155 -6.10 15.67 -10.87
CA THR A 155 -5.83 14.50 -11.72
C THR A 155 -5.80 13.26 -10.82
N PRO A 156 -6.36 12.11 -11.24
CA PRO A 156 -6.46 10.89 -10.43
C PRO A 156 -5.10 10.31 -10.02
N THR A 157 -4.00 10.90 -10.49
CA THR A 157 -2.62 10.62 -10.10
C THR A 157 -2.18 11.29 -8.80
N THR A 158 -2.95 12.22 -8.25
CA THR A 158 -2.69 12.92 -6.99
C THR A 158 -3.37 12.24 -5.80
N TYR A 159 -2.92 12.55 -4.57
CA TYR A 159 -3.58 12.05 -3.35
C TYR A 159 -5.05 12.47 -3.30
N ASP A 160 -5.35 13.76 -3.50
CA ASP A 160 -6.72 14.27 -3.46
C ASP A 160 -7.60 13.67 -4.56
N GLY A 161 -7.05 13.49 -5.77
CA GLY A 161 -7.76 12.87 -6.88
C GLY A 161 -8.07 11.39 -6.62
N LEU A 162 -7.12 10.65 -6.04
CA LEU A 162 -7.32 9.27 -5.62
C LEU A 162 -8.39 9.16 -4.52
N MET A 163 -8.27 9.97 -3.47
CA MET A 163 -9.23 9.95 -2.36
C MET A 163 -10.63 10.38 -2.81
N ALA A 164 -10.74 11.36 -3.72
CA ALA A 164 -12.01 11.72 -4.34
C ALA A 164 -12.60 10.57 -5.18
N THR A 165 -11.76 9.85 -5.93
CA THR A 165 -12.18 8.67 -6.71
C THR A 165 -12.78 7.60 -5.78
N ILE A 166 -12.09 7.27 -4.68
CA ILE A 166 -12.56 6.27 -3.72
C ILE A 166 -13.86 6.75 -3.04
N ARG A 167 -13.90 8.00 -2.57
CA ARG A 167 -15.07 8.55 -1.86
C ARG A 167 -16.33 8.62 -2.74
N ASN A 168 -16.17 8.81 -4.03
CA ASN A 168 -17.27 8.86 -4.99
C ASN A 168 -17.65 7.48 -5.54
N SER A 169 -16.95 6.42 -5.14
CA SER A 169 -17.26 5.05 -5.54
C SER A 169 -18.24 4.36 -4.57
N SER A 170 -18.75 3.21 -5.00
CA SER A 170 -19.51 2.23 -4.24
C SER A 170 -18.86 0.86 -4.41
N SER A 171 -19.19 -0.12 -3.56
CA SER A 171 -18.62 -1.47 -3.66
C SER A 171 -18.81 -2.15 -5.02
N ALA A 172 -19.85 -1.78 -5.79
CA ALA A 172 -20.07 -2.26 -7.16
C ALA A 172 -18.92 -1.88 -8.13
N ASP A 173 -18.24 -0.76 -7.87
CA ASP A 173 -17.12 -0.26 -8.67
C ASP A 173 -15.81 -1.03 -8.40
N TRP A 174 -15.83 -1.97 -7.44
CA TRP A 174 -14.67 -2.74 -7.02
C TRP A 174 -14.83 -4.22 -7.35
N ALA A 175 -13.73 -4.87 -7.72
CA ALA A 175 -13.60 -6.31 -7.70
C ALA A 175 -13.03 -6.72 -6.35
N TYR A 176 -13.73 -7.59 -5.63
CA TYR A 176 -13.31 -8.06 -4.31
C TYR A 176 -12.76 -9.49 -4.39
N ASN A 177 -11.58 -9.70 -3.82
CA ASN A 177 -11.01 -11.02 -3.55
C ASN A 177 -11.14 -11.29 -2.05
N ASP A 178 -12.03 -12.21 -1.69
CA ASP A 178 -12.35 -12.59 -0.31
C ASP A 178 -11.20 -13.33 0.39
N GLU A 179 -10.55 -14.25 -0.32
CA GLU A 179 -9.44 -15.05 0.19
C GLU A 179 -8.31 -14.15 0.70
N LYS A 180 -7.97 -13.09 -0.07
CA LYS A 180 -6.89 -12.15 0.23
C LYS A 180 -7.36 -10.86 0.90
N GLY A 181 -8.66 -10.55 0.88
CA GLY A 181 -9.20 -9.29 1.39
C GLY A 181 -8.76 -8.08 0.57
N ILE A 182 -8.76 -8.21 -0.77
CA ILE A 182 -8.28 -7.16 -1.69
C ILE A 182 -9.47 -6.62 -2.49
N HIS A 183 -9.73 -5.32 -2.38
CA HIS A 183 -10.62 -4.57 -3.25
C HIS A 183 -9.78 -3.92 -4.34
N THR A 184 -10.03 -4.25 -5.61
CA THR A 184 -9.36 -3.64 -6.77
C THR A 184 -10.35 -2.78 -7.53
N PHE A 185 -10.04 -1.51 -7.75
CA PHE A 185 -10.93 -0.60 -8.44
C PHE A 185 -11.02 -0.99 -9.93
N ARG A 186 -12.23 -1.16 -10.46
CA ARG A 186 -12.42 -1.72 -11.81
C ARG A 186 -11.90 -0.80 -12.92
N ALA A 187 -12.03 0.51 -12.74
CA ALA A 187 -11.63 1.49 -13.76
C ALA A 187 -10.12 1.80 -13.75
N ASP A 188 -9.43 1.55 -12.63
CA ASP A 188 -7.97 1.67 -12.51
C ASP A 188 -7.44 0.57 -11.58
N LEU A 189 -6.92 -0.51 -12.17
CA LEU A 189 -6.42 -1.68 -11.45
C LEU A 189 -5.17 -1.37 -10.59
N ALA A 190 -4.55 -0.19 -10.75
CA ALA A 190 -3.50 0.24 -9.85
C ALA A 190 -4.06 0.64 -8.48
N ILE A 191 -5.33 1.04 -8.39
CA ILE A 191 -5.97 1.43 -7.14
C ILE A 191 -6.49 0.19 -6.43
N ARG A 192 -5.98 -0.04 -5.22
CA ARG A 192 -6.37 -1.18 -4.39
C ARG A 192 -6.62 -0.75 -2.96
N ILE A 193 -7.53 -1.42 -2.28
CA ILE A 193 -7.72 -1.32 -0.83
C ILE A 193 -7.56 -2.73 -0.28
N GLU A 194 -6.61 -2.92 0.63
CA GLU A 194 -6.27 -4.23 1.17
C GLU A 194 -6.56 -4.27 2.68
N VAL A 195 -7.21 -5.34 3.14
CA VAL A 195 -7.37 -5.59 4.58
C VAL A 195 -6.02 -6.03 5.15
N ARG A 196 -5.50 -5.29 6.14
CA ARG A 196 -4.29 -5.68 6.86
C ARG A 196 -4.57 -6.88 7.77
N ARG A 197 -3.89 -7.98 7.50
CA ARG A 197 -3.95 -9.24 8.26
C ARG A 197 -2.58 -9.55 8.84
N ASP A 198 -2.32 -9.06 10.05
CA ASP A 198 -1.07 -9.25 10.78
C ASP A 198 -1.36 -9.69 12.23
N ASP A 199 -0.35 -9.67 13.10
CA ASP A 199 -0.51 -10.03 14.51
C ASP A 199 -1.30 -8.99 15.32
N GLN A 200 -1.51 -7.80 14.76
CA GLN A 200 -2.24 -6.70 15.40
C GLN A 200 -3.69 -6.58 14.89
N TYR A 201 -3.98 -7.00 13.66
CA TYR A 201 -5.30 -6.83 13.05
C TYR A 201 -5.84 -8.12 12.39
N PRO A 202 -7.14 -8.41 12.57
CA PRO A 202 -8.14 -7.62 13.29
C PRO A 202 -8.07 -7.80 14.83
N ARG A 203 -8.15 -6.70 15.59
CA ARG A 203 -8.15 -6.71 17.07
C ARG A 203 -9.54 -6.56 17.68
N PRO A 204 -9.79 -7.08 18.89
CA PRO A 204 -11.05 -6.85 19.59
C PRO A 204 -11.39 -5.36 19.76
N PHE A 205 -12.66 -5.01 19.60
CA PHE A 205 -13.21 -3.68 19.82
C PHE A 205 -14.41 -3.77 20.78
N LYS A 206 -14.54 -2.83 21.73
CA LYS A 206 -15.44 -2.98 22.89
C LYS A 206 -16.25 -1.71 23.20
N GLU A 207 -16.69 -1.00 22.18
CA GLU A 207 -17.60 0.13 22.37
C GLU A 207 -19.06 -0.33 22.28
N ALA A 208 -19.92 0.25 23.12
CA ALA A 208 -21.32 -0.16 23.26
C ALA A 208 -22.07 -0.19 21.93
N TRP A 209 -21.91 0.83 21.09
CA TRP A 209 -22.56 0.90 19.78
C TRP A 209 -22.20 -0.26 18.83
N ALA A 210 -21.03 -0.89 19.04
CA ALA A 210 -20.55 -1.99 18.22
C ALA A 210 -20.86 -3.37 18.84
N THR A 211 -21.05 -3.44 20.17
CA THR A 211 -21.25 -4.71 20.91
C THR A 211 -22.70 -4.94 21.35
N GLU A 212 -23.58 -3.95 21.27
CA GLU A 212 -25.01 -4.05 21.58
C GLU A 212 -25.85 -4.49 20.36
N LEU A 213 -25.30 -5.40 19.56
CA LEU A 213 -25.94 -6.01 18.39
C LEU A 213 -26.24 -7.50 18.69
N PRO A 214 -27.07 -8.18 17.86
CA PRO A 214 -27.41 -9.59 18.10
C PRO A 214 -26.20 -10.50 18.35
N ASP A 215 -25.12 -10.32 17.57
CA ASP A 215 -23.79 -10.83 17.91
C ASP A 215 -22.91 -9.71 18.52
N PRO A 216 -22.43 -9.86 19.77
CA PRO A 216 -21.63 -8.84 20.46
C PRO A 216 -20.17 -8.79 20.00
N GLY A 217 -19.75 -9.67 19.09
CA GLY A 217 -18.39 -9.76 18.58
C GLY A 217 -18.04 -8.61 17.64
N ALA A 218 -17.39 -7.57 18.18
CA ALA A 218 -16.86 -6.46 17.39
C ALA A 218 -15.33 -6.53 17.21
N ARG A 219 -14.86 -6.19 16.00
CA ARG A 219 -13.44 -6.22 15.61
C ARG A 219 -13.03 -4.94 14.89
N MET A 220 -11.93 -4.35 15.33
CA MET A 220 -11.29 -3.25 14.60
C MET A 220 -10.54 -3.84 13.40
N MET A 221 -10.93 -3.38 12.22
CA MET A 221 -10.36 -3.71 10.93
C MET A 221 -9.41 -2.59 10.50
N CYS A 222 -8.32 -2.95 9.83
CA CYS A 222 -7.34 -2.01 9.28
C CYS A 222 -7.29 -2.20 7.77
N TYR A 223 -7.41 -1.11 7.03
CA TYR A 223 -7.41 -1.07 5.58
C TYR A 223 -6.30 -0.18 5.07
N ASP A 224 -5.58 -0.65 4.07
CA ASP A 224 -4.49 0.04 3.40
C ASP A 224 -4.89 0.36 1.96
N ILE A 225 -4.90 1.65 1.63
CA ILE A 225 -5.16 2.16 0.29
C ILE A 225 -3.83 2.21 -0.47
N TYR A 226 -3.77 1.57 -1.62
CA TYR A 226 -2.61 1.53 -2.50
C TYR A 226 -2.91 2.17 -3.85
N ARG A 227 -1.88 2.77 -4.44
CA ARG A 227 -1.79 3.03 -5.87
C ARG A 227 -0.52 2.40 -6.44
N GLY A 228 -0.70 1.39 -7.29
CA GLY A 228 0.40 0.51 -7.70
C GLY A 228 1.01 -0.19 -6.49
N ALA A 229 2.30 0.02 -6.26
CA ALA A 229 3.02 -0.51 -5.10
C ALA A 229 3.13 0.49 -3.93
N SER A 230 2.62 1.72 -4.09
CA SER A 230 2.71 2.76 -3.07
C SER A 230 1.53 2.66 -2.11
N LEU A 231 1.81 2.48 -0.81
CA LEU A 231 0.83 2.70 0.25
C LEU A 231 0.54 4.21 0.31
N VAL A 232 -0.73 4.57 0.22
CA VAL A 232 -1.21 5.96 0.17
C VAL A 232 -1.76 6.38 1.53
N GLU A 233 -2.67 5.59 2.08
CA GLU A 233 -3.34 5.91 3.34
C GLU A 233 -3.80 4.64 4.05
N THR A 234 -3.84 4.70 5.38
CA THR A 234 -4.41 3.65 6.22
C THR A 234 -5.64 4.20 6.92
N PHE A 235 -6.75 3.46 6.89
CA PHE A 235 -7.96 3.81 7.61
C PHE A 235 -8.55 2.59 8.34
N TYR A 236 -9.47 2.86 9.26
CA TYR A 236 -10.00 1.87 10.17
C TYR A 236 -11.52 1.84 10.11
N LEU A 237 -12.07 0.64 10.15
CA LEU A 237 -13.50 0.38 10.29
C LEU A 237 -13.73 -0.68 11.38
N VAL A 238 -14.96 -0.86 11.81
CA VAL A 238 -15.33 -1.82 12.84
C VAL A 238 -16.25 -2.86 12.24
N ALA A 239 -15.79 -4.11 12.15
CA ALA A 239 -16.66 -5.23 11.83
C ALA A 239 -17.54 -5.54 13.04
N VAL A 240 -18.85 -5.65 12.81
CA VAL A 240 -19.87 -5.87 13.84
C VAL A 240 -20.82 -7.00 13.45
N ASP A 241 -21.66 -7.43 14.41
CA ASP A 241 -22.68 -8.47 14.25
C ASP A 241 -22.15 -9.74 13.54
N GLY A 242 -20.99 -10.25 13.99
CA GLY A 242 -20.38 -11.44 13.42
C GLY A 242 -19.81 -11.23 12.00
N PHE A 243 -19.26 -10.05 11.71
CA PHE A 243 -18.75 -9.64 10.38
C PHE A 243 -19.85 -9.50 9.30
N ARG A 244 -21.10 -9.21 9.71
CA ARG A 244 -22.21 -8.91 8.79
C ARG A 244 -22.24 -7.48 8.28
N ALA A 245 -21.57 -6.57 8.97
CA ALA A 245 -21.37 -5.20 8.52
C ALA A 245 -20.03 -4.68 9.01
N THR A 246 -19.46 -3.74 8.27
CA THR A 246 -18.19 -3.09 8.62
C THR A 246 -18.38 -1.57 8.64
N LEU A 247 -18.48 -1.03 9.84
CA LEU A 247 -18.97 0.32 10.08
C LEU A 247 -17.84 1.33 10.29
N PRO A 248 -17.99 2.56 9.78
CA PRO A 248 -17.08 3.66 10.09
C PRO A 248 -17.20 4.09 11.55
N MET A 249 -16.10 4.63 12.09
CA MET A 249 -16.10 5.13 13.47
C MET A 249 -16.93 6.42 13.58
N PRO A 250 -17.87 6.51 14.53
CA PRO A 250 -18.63 7.73 14.75
C PRO A 250 -17.74 8.84 15.35
N VAL A 251 -18.16 10.10 15.19
CA VAL A 251 -17.48 11.29 15.76
C VAL A 251 -17.33 11.19 17.27
N SER A 252 -18.31 10.56 17.93
CA SER A 252 -18.17 10.12 19.31
C SER A 252 -19.03 8.87 19.55
N PRO A 253 -18.71 8.06 20.57
CA PRO A 253 -19.49 6.87 20.90
C PRO A 253 -20.96 7.16 21.21
N LYS A 254 -21.29 8.40 21.61
CA LYS A 254 -22.65 8.83 21.96
C LYS A 254 -23.40 9.52 20.82
N ALA A 255 -22.67 10.11 19.87
CA ALA A 255 -23.29 10.99 18.87
C ALA A 255 -24.08 10.22 17.81
N LYS A 256 -23.82 8.92 17.58
CA LYS A 256 -24.37 8.16 16.42
C LYS A 256 -24.24 8.90 15.07
N VAL A 257 -23.33 9.87 14.98
CA VAL A 257 -23.04 10.64 13.76
C VAL A 257 -21.71 10.14 13.22
N VAL A 258 -21.70 9.80 11.95
CA VAL A 258 -20.51 9.35 11.21
C VAL A 258 -20.05 10.47 10.27
N PRO A 259 -18.76 10.80 10.22
CA PRO A 259 -18.23 11.71 9.22
C PRO A 259 -18.45 11.18 7.80
N LEU A 260 -18.91 12.04 6.89
CA LEU A 260 -19.23 11.65 5.50
C LEU A 260 -18.05 10.98 4.79
N ASP A 261 -16.83 11.47 5.00
CA ASP A 261 -15.62 10.89 4.41
C ASP A 261 -15.36 9.47 4.89
N LYS A 262 -15.65 9.16 6.17
CA LYS A 262 -15.50 7.82 6.73
C LYS A 262 -16.57 6.88 6.23
N TYR A 263 -17.82 7.35 6.13
CA TYR A 263 -18.91 6.59 5.52
C TYR A 263 -18.60 6.24 4.06
N GLN A 264 -18.11 7.21 3.27
CA GLN A 264 -17.74 6.99 1.87
C GLN A 264 -16.61 5.95 1.72
N LEU A 265 -15.63 5.95 2.62
CA LEU A 265 -14.60 4.90 2.64
C LEU A 265 -15.16 3.53 3.00
N ALA A 266 -16.08 3.45 3.98
CA ALA A 266 -16.77 2.21 4.32
C ALA A 266 -17.58 1.67 3.13
N ARG A 267 -18.31 2.55 2.43
CA ARG A 267 -19.12 2.21 1.26
C ARG A 267 -18.29 1.65 0.10
N ALA A 268 -17.05 2.11 -0.07
CA ALA A 268 -16.14 1.58 -1.09
C ALA A 268 -15.75 0.10 -0.84
N VAL A 269 -15.68 -0.32 0.43
CA VAL A 269 -15.28 -1.68 0.82
C VAL A 269 -16.45 -2.57 1.28
N ASP A 270 -17.69 -2.07 1.20
CA ASP A 270 -18.91 -2.78 1.57
C ASP A 270 -19.32 -3.84 0.53
N HIS A 271 -18.53 -4.90 0.42
CA HIS A 271 -18.79 -6.00 -0.51
C HIS A 271 -20.03 -6.83 -0.16
N GLN A 272 -20.56 -6.71 1.07
CA GLN A 272 -21.79 -7.39 1.51
C GLN A 272 -23.04 -6.56 1.20
N GLY A 273 -22.90 -5.25 1.00
CA GLY A 273 -24.00 -4.35 0.67
C GLY A 273 -24.92 -4.08 1.87
N THR A 274 -24.41 -4.24 3.08
CA THR A 274 -25.16 -4.18 4.34
C THR A 274 -24.85 -2.93 5.16
N LEU A 275 -23.97 -2.04 4.67
CA LEU A 275 -23.56 -0.85 5.41
C LEU A 275 -24.74 0.05 5.80
N ASP A 276 -25.73 0.19 4.91
CA ASP A 276 -26.90 1.06 5.14
C ASP A 276 -27.98 0.42 6.03
N ASP A 277 -27.85 -0.88 6.33
CA ASP A 277 -28.78 -1.61 7.19
C ASP A 277 -28.48 -1.40 8.70
N TYR A 278 -27.34 -0.78 9.04
CA TYR A 278 -26.82 -0.58 10.40
C TYR A 278 -26.56 0.89 10.73
#